data_AF-A0AA43AMN7-F1
#
_entry.id   AF-A0AA43AMN7-F1
#
_cell.length_a   1.000
_cell.length_b   1.000
_cell.length_c   1.000
_cell.angle_alpha   90.00
_cell.angle_beta   90.00
_cell.angle_gamma   90.00
#
_symmetry.space_group_name_H-M   'P 1'
#
loop_
_entity.id
_entity.type
_entity.pdbx_description
1 polymer ?
#
loop_
_entity_poly.entity_id
_entity_poly.type
_entity_poly.pdbx_seq_one_letter_code
_entity_poly.pdbx_strand_id
1 'polypeptide(L)'
;MAQPKVRKFAGDLRFWEYGANGARIPVIPEPADKFGNQPLEQSSLTFSYEAGDSVEIKSKRRDARYQQIIHKDSNPGVTSVSITALEVPTAILARMLYGTLVSTQVAAGTATDVSVIVGSLDTPVKLPHNFLLADTEPTFKKGAVDLVKGTDYTLDSVHGLLIPKPGGALQAGDTVVANYKYDAYLETAISGGTTPSKSFQILGDMQDRISGDEGLLTIPNVDLTVDGDVDWFSDEPIQVTLTGPVIFQSGEADLYTFKIAAQSAG
;
A
#
# COMPACT_ATOMS: atom_id res chain seq x y z
N MET A 1 10.85 30.51 37.25
CA MET A 1 9.92 29.43 36.85
C MET A 1 10.43 28.84 35.56
N ALA A 2 10.55 27.52 35.44
CA ALA A 2 10.86 26.89 34.16
C ALA A 2 9.74 27.26 33.17
N GLN A 3 10.09 27.76 31.99
CA GLN A 3 9.08 28.04 30.98
C GLN A 3 8.32 26.75 30.64
N PRO A 4 6.99 26.85 30.38
CA PRO A 4 6.24 25.71 29.89
C PRO A 4 6.87 25.22 28.57
N LYS A 5 7.19 23.93 28.48
CA LYS A 5 7.73 23.31 27.27
C LYS A 5 6.59 23.10 26.27
N VAL A 6 6.27 24.14 25.50
CA VAL A 6 5.42 24.01 24.32
C VAL A 6 6.25 23.32 23.24
N ARG A 7 5.71 22.29 22.60
CA ARG A 7 6.40 21.50 21.56
C ARG A 7 5.65 21.57 20.25
N LYS A 8 6.38 21.61 19.14
CA LYS A 8 5.80 21.53 17.79
C LYS A 8 6.65 20.58 16.95
N PHE A 9 6.24 19.33 16.85
CA PHE A 9 6.98 18.35 16.07
C PHE A 9 6.67 18.48 14.58
N ALA A 10 7.70 18.34 13.76
CA ALA A 10 7.63 18.00 12.35
C ALA A 10 8.58 16.81 12.13
N GLY A 11 8.32 15.97 11.14
CA GLY A 11 9.23 14.84 10.90
C GLY A 11 8.82 13.95 9.75
N ASP A 12 9.74 13.04 9.47
CA ASP A 12 9.72 12.13 8.34
C ASP A 12 9.38 10.72 8.84
N LEU A 13 8.23 10.17 8.42
CA LEU A 13 7.85 8.80 8.75
C LEU A 13 8.24 7.86 7.60
N ARG A 14 8.94 6.79 7.93
CA ARG A 14 9.30 5.71 6.99
C ARG A 14 8.57 4.44 7.36
N PHE A 15 8.10 3.73 6.34
CA PHE A 15 7.28 2.53 6.48
C PHE A 15 7.96 1.34 5.83
N TRP A 16 7.93 0.20 6.50
CA TRP A 16 8.30 -1.08 5.93
C TRP A 16 7.16 -2.08 6.11
N GLU A 17 6.75 -2.73 5.04
CA GLU A 17 5.86 -3.89 5.12
C GLU A 17 6.62 -5.11 5.65
N TYR A 18 5.93 -5.92 6.44
CA TYR A 18 6.42 -7.25 6.78
C TYR A 18 6.18 -8.24 5.63
N GLY A 19 7.29 -8.68 5.03
CA GLY A 19 7.36 -9.72 4.01
C GLY A 19 7.53 -11.13 4.60
N ALA A 20 7.72 -12.12 3.71
CA ALA A 20 7.99 -13.49 4.13
C ALA A 20 9.26 -13.57 5.00
N ASN A 21 9.27 -14.47 5.99
CA ASN A 21 10.40 -14.71 6.90
C ASN A 21 10.87 -13.47 7.69
N GLY A 22 10.00 -12.49 7.92
CA GLY A 22 10.33 -11.27 8.66
C GLY A 22 11.15 -10.25 7.87
N ALA A 23 11.24 -10.40 6.54
CA ALA A 23 11.85 -9.39 5.67
C ALA A 23 11.10 -8.05 5.81
N ARG A 24 11.86 -6.94 5.84
CA ARG A 24 11.32 -5.58 5.85
C ARG A 24 11.35 -5.03 4.43
N ILE A 25 10.18 -4.84 3.84
CA ILE A 25 10.03 -4.38 2.47
C ILE A 25 9.76 -2.87 2.51
N PRO A 26 10.63 -2.02 1.96
CA PRO A 26 10.40 -0.57 1.96
C PRO A 26 9.14 -0.21 1.18
N VAL A 27 8.30 0.67 1.76
CA VAL A 27 7.07 1.16 1.10
C VAL A 27 7.40 2.09 -0.07
N ILE A 28 8.47 2.87 0.03
CA ILE A 28 8.99 3.73 -1.05
C ILE A 28 10.47 3.40 -1.26
N PRO A 29 10.80 2.36 -2.04
CA PRO A 29 12.18 1.95 -2.25
C PRO A 29 12.98 3.06 -2.95
N GLU A 30 14.03 3.56 -2.30
CA GLU A 30 14.93 4.59 -2.86
C GLU A 30 16.38 4.21 -2.55
N PRO A 31 17.12 3.61 -3.51
CA PRO A 31 18.48 3.12 -3.28
C PRO A 31 19.48 4.19 -2.82
N ALA A 32 19.24 5.47 -3.12
CA ALA A 32 20.11 6.56 -2.71
C ALA A 32 19.83 7.05 -1.28
N ASP A 33 18.67 6.72 -0.69
CA ASP A 33 18.35 7.06 0.70
C ASP A 33 19.17 6.18 1.66
N LYS A 34 19.56 6.73 2.81
CA LYS A 34 20.39 6.05 3.82
C LYS A 34 19.78 4.74 4.34
N PHE A 35 18.46 4.61 4.28
CA PHE A 35 17.72 3.42 4.67
C PHE A 35 17.18 2.61 3.48
N GLY A 36 17.52 2.98 2.25
CA GLY A 36 16.92 2.41 1.05
C GLY A 36 15.41 2.67 0.95
N ASN A 37 14.88 3.64 1.73
CA ASN A 37 13.45 3.87 1.92
C ASN A 37 13.16 5.35 2.15
N GLN A 38 12.52 5.98 1.18
CA GLN A 38 12.11 7.37 1.27
C GLN A 38 11.00 7.53 2.32
N PRO A 39 10.98 8.64 3.09
CA PRO A 39 9.86 8.93 3.97
C PRO A 39 8.59 9.21 3.18
N LEU A 40 7.46 8.84 3.79
CA LEU A 40 6.14 9.15 3.30
C LEU A 40 5.85 10.64 3.54
N GLU A 41 5.19 11.29 2.59
CA GLU A 41 4.57 12.61 2.84
C GLU A 41 3.28 12.44 3.63
N GLN A 42 3.20 13.05 4.82
CA GLN A 42 2.04 12.97 5.71
C GLN A 42 1.60 14.34 6.23
N SER A 43 0.30 14.48 6.48
CA SER A 43 -0.27 15.65 7.16
C SER A 43 -0.41 15.46 8.66
N SER A 44 -0.57 14.21 9.13
CA SER A 44 -0.79 13.92 10.54
C SER A 44 -0.35 12.52 10.95
N LEU A 45 -0.01 12.41 12.24
CA LEU A 45 0.19 11.18 12.98
C LEU A 45 -0.49 11.37 14.34
N THR A 46 -1.46 10.54 14.66
CA THR A 46 -2.17 10.56 15.95
C THR A 46 -2.08 9.21 16.65
N PHE A 47 -2.02 9.25 17.98
CA PHE A 47 -2.10 8.08 18.84
C PHE A 47 -3.44 8.12 19.58
N SER A 48 -4.11 6.99 19.64
CA SER A 48 -5.29 6.78 20.49
C SER A 48 -5.06 5.61 21.43
N TYR A 49 -5.68 5.66 22.59
CA TYR A 49 -5.63 4.58 23.59
C TYR A 49 -7.05 4.24 24.02
N GLU A 50 -7.45 3.01 23.73
CA GLU A 50 -8.67 2.43 24.25
C GLU A 50 -8.33 1.69 25.55
N ALA A 51 -8.93 2.10 26.67
CA ALA A 51 -8.67 1.48 27.95
C ALA A 51 -9.19 0.03 27.97
N GLY A 52 -8.37 -0.89 28.49
CA GLY A 52 -8.77 -2.26 28.68
C GLY A 52 -9.84 -2.40 29.76
N ASP A 53 -10.45 -3.59 29.83
CA ASP A 53 -11.49 -3.88 30.81
C ASP A 53 -11.00 -3.65 32.24
N SER A 54 -11.87 -3.09 33.08
CA SER A 54 -11.60 -2.90 34.51
C SER A 54 -12.63 -3.62 35.37
N VAL A 55 -12.14 -4.29 36.41
CA VAL A 55 -12.97 -4.94 37.41
C VAL A 55 -12.95 -4.08 38.67
N GLU A 56 -14.12 -3.54 39.04
CA GLU A 56 -14.29 -2.78 40.27
C GLU A 56 -15.09 -3.58 41.30
N ILE A 57 -14.51 -3.81 42.48
CA ILE A 57 -15.23 -4.38 43.62
C ILE A 57 -15.72 -3.22 44.49
N LYS A 58 -17.03 -3.10 44.61
CA LYS A 58 -17.70 -2.11 45.47
C LYS A 58 -18.10 -2.73 46.79
N SER A 59 -17.78 -2.06 47.89
CA SER A 59 -18.08 -2.51 49.24
C SER A 59 -19.59 -2.63 49.47
N LYS A 60 -20.01 -3.74 50.09
CA LYS A 60 -21.39 -3.99 50.51
C LYS A 60 -21.59 -3.82 52.02
N ARG A 61 -20.65 -3.18 52.71
CA ARG A 61 -20.78 -2.89 54.16
C ARG A 61 -21.97 -1.96 54.41
N ARG A 62 -22.64 -2.12 55.55
CA ARG A 62 -23.80 -1.27 55.94
C ARG A 62 -23.42 0.13 56.42
N ASP A 63 -22.13 0.46 56.45
CA ASP A 63 -21.61 1.75 56.91
C ASP A 63 -21.47 2.75 55.73
N ALA A 64 -20.86 3.90 55.99
CA ALA A 64 -20.62 4.93 54.98
C ALA A 64 -19.76 4.46 53.78
N ARG A 65 -19.18 3.26 53.84
CA ARG A 65 -18.42 2.66 52.74
C ARG A 65 -19.30 1.80 51.83
N TYR A 66 -20.61 1.75 52.05
CA TYR A 66 -21.53 1.10 51.10
C TYR A 66 -21.37 1.72 49.71
N GLN A 67 -21.23 0.87 48.69
CA GLN A 67 -21.03 1.23 47.28
C GLN A 67 -19.71 1.96 46.95
N GLN A 68 -18.79 2.12 47.89
CA GLN A 68 -17.46 2.66 47.59
C GLN A 68 -16.53 1.59 46.99
N ILE A 69 -15.68 1.99 46.04
CA ILE A 69 -14.69 1.10 45.39
C ILE A 69 -13.63 0.73 46.44
N ILE A 70 -13.45 -0.57 46.67
CA ILE A 70 -12.44 -1.10 47.60
C ILE A 70 -11.30 -1.82 46.90
N HIS A 71 -11.52 -2.24 45.66
CA HIS A 71 -10.50 -2.83 44.80
C HIS A 71 -10.83 -2.47 43.36
N LYS A 72 -9.80 -2.11 42.60
CA LYS A 72 -9.87 -1.90 41.17
C LYS A 72 -8.67 -2.62 40.56
N ASP A 73 -8.95 -3.44 39.56
CA ASP A 73 -7.95 -4.01 38.67
C ASP A 73 -8.28 -3.62 37.23
N SER A 74 -7.28 -3.46 36.37
CA SER A 74 -7.48 -2.98 35.00
C SER A 74 -6.52 -3.68 34.06
N ASN A 75 -7.07 -4.28 33.00
CA ASN A 75 -6.28 -4.88 31.95
C ASN A 75 -5.60 -3.78 31.09
N PRO A 76 -4.42 -4.08 30.50
CA PRO A 76 -3.83 -3.20 29.51
C PRO A 76 -4.79 -2.96 28.33
N GLY A 77 -4.87 -1.71 27.89
CA GLY A 77 -5.65 -1.32 26.74
C GLY A 77 -4.94 -1.48 25.40
N VAL A 78 -5.58 -1.01 24.34
CA VAL A 78 -5.06 -1.05 22.97
C VAL A 78 -4.61 0.33 22.56
N THR A 79 -3.35 0.46 22.14
CA THR A 79 -2.87 1.68 21.48
C THR A 79 -3.05 1.54 19.99
N SER A 80 -3.68 2.52 19.35
CA SER A 80 -3.81 2.59 17.89
C SER A 80 -3.16 3.85 17.35
N VAL A 81 -2.78 3.79 16.08
CA VAL A 81 -2.18 4.90 15.35
C VAL A 81 -3.06 5.22 14.15
N SER A 82 -3.17 6.52 13.82
CA SER A 82 -3.79 6.99 12.59
C SER A 82 -2.87 7.97 11.88
N ILE A 83 -2.63 7.74 10.60
CA ILE A 83 -1.70 8.52 9.77
C ILE A 83 -2.42 8.92 8.50
N THR A 84 -2.40 10.20 8.17
CA THR A 84 -2.95 10.69 6.90
C THR A 84 -1.81 10.93 5.92
N ALA A 85 -1.72 10.06 4.91
CA ALA A 85 -0.76 10.14 3.83
C ALA A 85 -1.25 11.12 2.75
N LEU A 86 -0.33 11.97 2.30
CA LEU A 86 -0.53 12.95 1.22
C LEU A 86 0.00 12.43 -0.12
N GLU A 87 0.67 11.28 -0.12
CA GLU A 87 1.10 10.58 -1.31
C GLU A 87 0.68 9.11 -1.25
N VAL A 88 0.51 8.52 -2.44
CA VAL A 88 0.01 7.16 -2.61
C VAL A 88 1.00 6.36 -3.45
N PRO A 89 2.11 5.88 -2.88
CA PRO A 89 3.00 4.94 -3.56
C PRO A 89 2.29 3.60 -3.77
N THR A 90 2.81 2.74 -4.65
CA THR A 90 2.14 1.50 -5.07
C THR A 90 1.79 0.55 -3.93
N ALA A 91 2.60 0.52 -2.86
CA ALA A 91 2.32 -0.23 -1.64
C ALA A 91 1.09 0.30 -0.88
N ILE A 92 0.96 1.63 -0.76
CA ILE A 92 -0.22 2.25 -0.15
C ILE A 92 -1.45 2.13 -1.06
N LEU A 93 -1.28 2.25 -2.39
CA LEU A 93 -2.34 1.99 -3.36
C LEU A 93 -2.91 0.57 -3.20
N ALA A 94 -2.04 -0.42 -2.98
CA ALA A 94 -2.47 -1.78 -2.73
C ALA A 94 -3.25 -1.92 -1.42
N ARG A 95 -2.94 -1.13 -0.39
CA ARG A 95 -3.74 -1.09 0.84
C ARG A 95 -5.12 -0.51 0.58
N MET A 96 -5.23 0.57 -0.20
CA MET A 96 -6.51 1.19 -0.58
C MET A 96 -7.43 0.24 -1.33
N LEU A 97 -6.86 -0.68 -2.11
CA LEU A 97 -7.62 -1.71 -2.82
C LEU A 97 -7.77 -3.01 -2.02
N TYR A 98 -7.39 -3.02 -0.74
CA TYR A 98 -7.36 -4.19 0.13
C TYR A 98 -6.67 -5.38 -0.53
N GLY A 99 -5.57 -5.12 -1.24
CA GLY A 99 -5.01 -6.05 -2.20
C GLY A 99 -3.59 -6.51 -1.89
N THR A 100 -3.13 -7.44 -2.72
CA THR A 100 -1.75 -7.94 -2.72
C THR A 100 -1.02 -7.44 -3.96
N LEU A 101 0.18 -6.91 -3.76
CA LEU A 101 1.09 -6.55 -4.85
C LEU A 101 1.77 -7.77 -5.42
N VAL A 102 1.76 -7.88 -6.74
CA VAL A 102 2.57 -8.84 -7.50
C VAL A 102 3.32 -8.05 -8.56
N SER A 103 4.65 -7.99 -8.42
CA SER A 103 5.52 -7.40 -9.41
C SER A 103 6.14 -8.50 -10.26
N THR A 104 5.99 -8.40 -11.57
CA THR A 104 6.56 -9.31 -12.56
C THR A 104 7.44 -8.53 -13.51
N GLN A 105 8.71 -8.90 -13.59
CA GLN A 105 9.63 -8.33 -14.58
C GLN A 105 9.58 -9.17 -15.84
N VAL A 106 9.20 -8.55 -16.95
CA VAL A 106 9.15 -9.17 -18.27
C VAL A 106 10.37 -8.70 -19.06
N ALA A 107 11.19 -9.65 -19.51
CA ALA A 107 12.32 -9.36 -20.39
C ALA A 107 11.82 -9.12 -21.82
N ALA A 108 12.47 -8.21 -22.55
CA ALA A 108 12.18 -7.97 -23.96
C ALA A 108 12.29 -9.27 -24.76
N GLY A 109 11.41 -9.44 -25.75
CA GLY A 109 11.34 -10.71 -26.45
C GLY A 109 10.54 -10.69 -27.75
N THR A 110 10.49 -11.87 -28.36
CA THR A 110 9.64 -12.15 -29.51
C THR A 110 8.67 -13.25 -29.11
N ALA A 111 7.39 -12.98 -29.29
CA ALA A 111 6.32 -13.95 -29.10
C ALA A 111 5.96 -14.54 -30.47
N THR A 112 6.05 -15.86 -30.60
CA THR A 112 5.71 -16.59 -31.83
C THR A 112 4.55 -17.54 -31.61
N ASP A 113 3.63 -17.58 -32.57
CA ASP A 113 2.44 -18.44 -32.60
C ASP A 113 1.61 -18.41 -31.32
N VAL A 114 1.50 -17.24 -30.70
CA VAL A 114 0.69 -17.05 -29.50
C VAL A 114 -0.78 -17.13 -29.86
N SER A 115 -1.47 -18.12 -29.31
CA SER A 115 -2.91 -18.32 -29.55
C SER A 115 -3.75 -17.61 -28.48
N VAL A 116 -4.67 -16.75 -28.92
CA VAL A 116 -5.67 -16.10 -28.07
C VAL A 116 -7.07 -16.34 -28.62
N ILE A 117 -8.07 -16.46 -27.75
CA ILE A 117 -9.46 -16.71 -28.14
C ILE A 117 -10.23 -15.39 -28.08
N VAL A 118 -10.98 -15.09 -29.13
CA VAL A 118 -11.91 -13.96 -29.16
C VAL A 118 -13.17 -14.38 -28.39
N GLY A 119 -13.34 -13.90 -27.17
CA GLY A 119 -14.54 -14.22 -26.38
C GLY A 119 -15.81 -13.60 -26.94
N SER A 120 -15.75 -12.33 -27.30
CA SER A 120 -16.84 -11.55 -27.93
C SER A 120 -16.26 -10.49 -28.85
N LEU A 121 -17.05 -10.01 -29.81
CA LEU A 121 -16.65 -8.90 -30.69
C LEU A 121 -16.60 -7.56 -29.97
N ASP A 122 -17.37 -7.42 -28.90
CA ASP A 122 -17.45 -6.18 -28.13
C ASP A 122 -16.42 -6.11 -26.99
N THR A 123 -15.57 -7.13 -26.86
CA THR A 123 -14.59 -7.22 -25.78
C THR A 123 -13.16 -7.24 -26.34
N PRO A 124 -12.29 -6.33 -25.90
CA PRO A 124 -10.86 -6.39 -26.22
C PRO A 124 -10.26 -7.73 -25.79
N VAL A 125 -9.46 -8.33 -26.67
CA VAL A 125 -8.72 -9.56 -26.41
C VAL A 125 -7.36 -9.19 -25.87
N LYS A 126 -7.08 -9.61 -24.63
CA LYS A 126 -5.79 -9.39 -23.97
C LYS A 126 -4.74 -10.35 -24.53
N LEU A 127 -3.65 -9.79 -25.05
CA LEU A 127 -2.44 -10.53 -25.37
C LEU A 127 -1.64 -10.81 -24.09
N PRO A 128 -0.83 -11.88 -24.06
CA PRO A 128 0.03 -12.19 -22.91
C PRO A 128 1.06 -11.09 -22.56
N HIS A 129 1.38 -10.18 -23.48
CA HIS A 129 2.39 -9.14 -23.28
C HIS A 129 1.86 -7.74 -23.55
N ASN A 130 2.45 -6.77 -22.86
CA ASN A 130 2.27 -5.32 -23.05
C ASN A 130 3.40 -4.73 -23.89
N PHE A 131 3.30 -3.45 -24.22
CA PHE A 131 4.34 -2.67 -24.91
C PHE A 131 4.90 -3.35 -26.18
N LEU A 132 3.99 -3.70 -27.09
CA LEU A 132 4.34 -4.29 -28.38
C LEU A 132 5.13 -3.28 -29.21
N LEU A 133 6.24 -3.72 -29.80
CA LEU A 133 7.10 -2.87 -30.61
C LEU A 133 6.48 -2.64 -32.00
N ALA A 134 6.62 -1.42 -32.51
CA ALA A 134 6.10 -1.03 -33.82
C ALA A 134 7.10 -1.27 -34.97
N ASP A 135 8.38 -1.47 -34.67
CA ASP A 135 9.45 -1.68 -35.66
C ASP A 135 9.29 -2.99 -36.45
N THR A 136 8.68 -3.99 -35.81
CA THR A 136 8.20 -5.23 -36.43
C THR A 136 6.69 -5.26 -36.23
N GLU A 137 5.92 -4.92 -37.26
CA GLU A 137 4.46 -4.83 -37.13
C GLU A 137 3.87 -6.17 -36.63
N PRO A 138 3.12 -6.16 -35.52
CA PRO A 138 2.45 -7.35 -35.01
C PRO A 138 1.53 -7.97 -36.07
N THR A 139 1.71 -9.26 -36.32
CA THR A 139 0.89 -10.01 -37.28
C THR A 139 -0.09 -10.91 -36.54
N PHE A 140 -1.32 -10.98 -37.05
CA PHE A 140 -2.39 -11.78 -36.47
C PHE A 140 -3.07 -12.59 -37.57
N LYS A 141 -3.34 -13.86 -37.29
CA LYS A 141 -3.99 -14.78 -38.22
C LYS A 141 -5.18 -15.46 -37.57
N LYS A 142 -6.24 -15.68 -38.36
CA LYS A 142 -7.31 -16.60 -38.03
C LYS A 142 -7.19 -17.84 -38.93
N GLY A 143 -6.71 -18.95 -38.37
CA GLY A 143 -6.34 -20.11 -39.18
C GLY A 143 -5.31 -19.73 -40.24
N ALA A 144 -5.67 -19.82 -41.52
CA ALA A 144 -4.83 -19.42 -42.65
C ALA A 144 -5.06 -17.97 -43.14
N VAL A 145 -6.03 -17.25 -42.57
CA VAL A 145 -6.40 -15.90 -43.00
C VAL A 145 -5.57 -14.88 -42.22
N ASP A 146 -4.80 -14.05 -42.92
CA ASP A 146 -4.12 -12.90 -42.33
C ASP A 146 -5.14 -11.80 -42.01
N LEU A 147 -5.10 -11.30 -40.77
CA LEU A 147 -5.97 -10.21 -40.32
C LEU A 147 -5.29 -8.87 -40.58
N VAL A 148 -6.07 -7.89 -41.03
CA VAL A 148 -5.58 -6.57 -41.41
C VAL A 148 -5.91 -5.55 -40.34
N LYS A 149 -4.88 -4.93 -39.76
CA LYS A 149 -5.02 -3.81 -38.83
C LYS A 149 -5.80 -2.67 -39.47
N GLY A 150 -6.74 -2.09 -38.74
CA GLY A 150 -7.61 -1.03 -39.22
C GLY A 150 -8.87 -1.52 -39.94
N THR A 151 -8.85 -2.73 -40.50
CA THR A 151 -10.03 -3.36 -41.12
C THR A 151 -10.68 -4.36 -40.18
N ASP A 152 -9.91 -5.36 -39.73
CA ASP A 152 -10.43 -6.46 -38.91
C ASP A 152 -10.32 -6.19 -37.42
N TYR A 153 -9.31 -5.42 -37.01
CA TYR A 153 -9.03 -5.08 -35.62
C TYR A 153 -8.33 -3.74 -35.48
N THR A 154 -8.35 -3.18 -34.27
CA THR A 154 -7.41 -2.16 -33.79
C THR A 154 -6.52 -2.75 -32.71
N LEU A 155 -5.32 -2.20 -32.55
CA LEU A 155 -4.35 -2.69 -31.58
C LEU A 155 -3.95 -1.54 -30.66
N ASP A 156 -4.16 -1.72 -29.37
CA ASP A 156 -3.48 -0.96 -28.33
C ASP A 156 -2.19 -1.70 -27.98
N SER A 157 -1.07 -1.22 -28.52
CA SER A 157 0.24 -1.82 -28.31
C SER A 157 0.75 -1.62 -26.88
N VAL A 158 0.30 -0.58 -26.18
CA VAL A 158 0.75 -0.27 -24.81
C VAL A 158 0.17 -1.32 -23.86
N HIS A 159 -1.14 -1.53 -23.92
CA HIS A 159 -1.83 -2.48 -23.04
C HIS A 159 -1.96 -3.88 -23.65
N GLY A 160 -1.40 -4.13 -24.83
CA GLY A 160 -1.49 -5.42 -25.52
C GLY A 160 -2.93 -5.86 -25.77
N LEU A 161 -3.80 -4.94 -26.20
CA LEU A 161 -5.21 -5.24 -26.46
C LEU A 161 -5.48 -5.28 -27.96
N LEU A 162 -5.89 -6.44 -28.45
CA LEU A 162 -6.47 -6.60 -29.78
C LEU A 162 -7.97 -6.34 -29.67
N ILE A 163 -8.44 -5.28 -30.32
CA ILE A 163 -9.84 -4.85 -30.28
C ILE A 163 -10.48 -5.23 -31.60
N PRO A 164 -11.38 -6.24 -31.65
CA PRO A 164 -12.07 -6.59 -32.88
C PRO A 164 -12.89 -5.41 -33.42
N LYS A 165 -12.98 -5.27 -34.74
CA LYS A 165 -13.81 -4.24 -35.36
C LYS A 165 -15.16 -4.81 -35.81
N PRO A 166 -16.27 -4.08 -35.60
CA PRO A 166 -17.55 -4.43 -36.19
C PRO A 166 -17.44 -4.50 -37.73
N GLY A 167 -17.94 -5.60 -38.31
CA GLY A 167 -17.84 -5.86 -39.76
C GLY A 167 -16.49 -6.37 -40.25
N GLY A 168 -15.51 -6.54 -39.35
CA GLY A 168 -14.24 -7.18 -39.63
C GLY A 168 -14.34 -8.72 -39.73
N ALA A 169 -13.23 -9.37 -40.05
CA ALA A 169 -13.16 -10.82 -40.22
C ALA A 169 -13.21 -11.64 -38.91
N LEU A 170 -13.16 -11.00 -37.74
CA LEU A 170 -13.20 -11.67 -36.44
C LEU A 170 -14.64 -11.98 -36.00
N GLN A 171 -14.81 -13.10 -35.31
CA GLN A 171 -16.07 -13.55 -34.71
C GLN A 171 -15.82 -14.09 -33.29
N ALA A 172 -16.88 -14.13 -32.47
CA ALA A 172 -16.81 -14.76 -31.15
C ALA A 172 -16.50 -16.27 -31.29
N GLY A 173 -15.57 -16.76 -30.47
CA GLY A 173 -15.04 -18.11 -30.50
C GLY A 173 -13.85 -18.31 -31.45
N ASP A 174 -13.48 -17.31 -32.26
CA ASP A 174 -12.32 -17.42 -33.15
C ASP A 174 -11.02 -17.50 -32.37
N THR A 175 -10.12 -18.39 -32.81
CA THR A 175 -8.73 -18.42 -32.33
C THR A 175 -7.86 -17.57 -33.24
N VAL A 176 -7.18 -16.58 -32.65
CA VAL A 176 -6.22 -15.72 -33.31
C VAL A 176 -4.81 -16.13 -32.92
N VAL A 177 -3.97 -16.39 -33.90
CA VAL A 177 -2.54 -16.66 -33.75
C VAL A 177 -1.77 -15.36 -33.98
N ALA A 178 -0.98 -14.94 -33.00
CA ALA A 178 -0.27 -13.68 -32.98
C ALA A 178 1.24 -13.90 -32.99
N ASN A 179 1.94 -13.10 -33.81
CA ASN A 179 3.40 -13.00 -33.79
C ASN A 179 3.79 -11.52 -33.63
N TYR A 180 4.60 -11.21 -32.62
CA TYR A 180 4.99 -9.83 -32.31
C TYR A 180 6.25 -9.78 -31.47
N LYS A 181 6.88 -8.60 -31.42
CA LYS A 181 7.93 -8.28 -30.45
C LYS A 181 7.39 -7.37 -29.37
N TYR A 182 7.99 -7.42 -28.20
CA TYR A 182 7.61 -6.61 -27.04
C TYR A 182 8.85 -6.17 -26.28
N ASP A 183 8.77 -4.98 -25.69
CA ASP A 183 9.86 -4.42 -24.88
C ASP A 183 9.91 -5.05 -23.48
N ALA A 184 11.01 -4.81 -22.76
CA ALA A 184 11.09 -5.15 -21.35
C ALA A 184 10.23 -4.18 -20.53
N TYR A 185 9.48 -4.70 -19.57
CA TYR A 185 8.67 -3.88 -18.68
C TYR A 185 8.54 -4.50 -17.29
N LEU A 186 8.27 -3.64 -16.31
CA LEU A 186 7.86 -4.04 -14.98
C LEU A 186 6.34 -3.93 -14.90
N GLU A 187 5.67 -5.05 -14.65
CA GLU A 187 4.24 -5.08 -14.39
C GLU A 187 4.02 -5.18 -12.89
N THR A 188 3.37 -4.19 -12.31
CA THR A 188 2.91 -4.26 -10.92
C THR A 188 1.39 -4.38 -10.91
N ALA A 189 0.92 -5.59 -10.60
CA ALA A 189 -0.49 -5.89 -10.47
C ALA A 189 -0.92 -5.84 -9.01
N ILE A 190 -2.12 -5.29 -8.75
CA ILE A 190 -2.78 -5.34 -7.45
C ILE A 190 -3.98 -6.27 -7.58
N SER A 191 -3.94 -7.41 -6.89
CA SER A 191 -5.11 -8.26 -6.74
C SER A 191 -5.92 -7.72 -5.56
N GLY A 192 -7.00 -7.00 -5.83
CA GLY A 192 -7.82 -6.33 -4.81
C GLY A 192 -8.69 -7.29 -3.99
N GLY A 193 -9.09 -6.85 -2.79
CA GLY A 193 -10.01 -7.59 -1.90
C GLY A 193 -9.43 -8.86 -1.26
N THR A 194 -8.12 -9.06 -1.31
CA THR A 194 -7.43 -10.25 -0.79
C THR A 194 -6.88 -10.07 0.63
N THR A 195 -6.61 -8.83 1.06
CA THR A 195 -5.86 -8.54 2.29
C THR A 195 -6.36 -7.25 2.94
N PRO A 196 -7.24 -7.34 3.95
CA PRO A 196 -7.89 -6.17 4.55
C PRO A 196 -6.97 -5.30 5.42
N SER A 197 -5.98 -5.90 6.08
CA SER A 197 -4.98 -5.20 6.87
C SER A 197 -3.57 -5.74 6.60
N LYS A 198 -2.56 -4.93 6.87
CA LYS A 198 -1.16 -5.32 6.70
C LYS A 198 -0.31 -4.75 7.84
N SER A 199 0.60 -5.56 8.32
CA SER A 199 1.56 -5.17 9.35
C SER A 199 2.73 -4.36 8.75
N PHE A 200 3.04 -3.25 9.41
CA PHE A 200 4.14 -2.35 9.09
C PHE A 200 5.05 -2.12 10.29
N GLN A 201 6.31 -1.83 10.01
CA GLN A 201 7.19 -1.12 10.91
C GLN A 201 7.21 0.37 10.53
N ILE A 202 7.19 1.25 11.52
CA ILE A 202 7.32 2.70 11.32
C ILE A 202 8.54 3.23 12.07
N LEU A 203 9.34 4.03 11.38
CA LEU A 203 10.42 4.84 11.96
C LEU A 203 10.17 6.31 11.65
N GLY A 204 10.06 7.14 12.68
CA GLY A 204 9.88 8.58 12.55
C GLY A 204 11.12 9.33 13.00
N ASP A 205 11.66 10.14 12.10
CA ASP A 205 12.71 11.12 12.39
C ASP A 205 12.04 12.48 12.63
N MET A 206 11.93 12.88 13.89
CA MET A 206 11.13 14.02 14.34
C MET A 206 12.03 15.12 14.89
N GLN A 207 11.64 16.37 14.68
CA GLN A 207 12.30 17.54 15.26
C GLN A 207 11.27 18.42 15.94
N ASP A 208 11.55 18.82 17.18
CA ASP A 208 10.79 19.88 17.83
C ASP A 208 11.19 21.23 17.21
N ARG A 209 10.27 21.85 16.48
CA ARG A 209 10.46 23.14 15.80
C ARG A 209 10.57 24.31 16.78
N ILE A 210 10.26 24.12 18.05
CA ILE A 210 10.38 25.16 19.09
C ILE A 210 11.74 25.06 19.80
N SER A 211 12.10 23.88 20.32
CA SER A 211 13.37 23.72 21.05
C SER A 211 14.57 23.34 20.17
N GLY A 212 14.32 22.77 18.99
CA GLY A 212 15.35 22.17 18.14
C GLY A 212 15.74 20.75 18.54
N ASP A 213 15.13 20.18 19.59
CA ASP A 213 15.46 18.83 20.05
C ASP A 213 15.08 17.78 18.98
N GLU A 214 15.94 16.78 18.80
CA GLU A 214 15.71 15.65 17.90
C GLU A 214 14.95 14.54 18.62
N GLY A 215 13.99 13.94 17.93
CA GLY A 215 13.11 12.90 18.41
C GLY A 215 13.12 11.70 17.47
N LEU A 216 13.34 10.51 18.02
CA LEU A 216 13.22 9.25 17.28
C LEU A 216 11.98 8.50 17.73
N LEU A 217 11.01 8.36 16.82
CA LEU A 217 9.85 7.49 16.98
C LEU A 217 10.14 6.13 16.38
N THR A 218 9.91 5.06 17.13
CA THR A 218 9.97 3.68 16.61
C THR A 218 8.70 2.95 16.99
N ILE A 219 7.98 2.45 15.99
CA ILE A 219 6.84 1.54 16.13
C ILE A 219 7.25 0.23 15.45
N PRO A 220 7.65 -0.80 16.22
CA PRO A 220 8.13 -2.06 15.66
C PRO A 220 7.09 -2.76 14.78
N ASN A 221 5.83 -2.81 15.24
CA ASN A 221 4.76 -3.46 14.50
C ASN A 221 3.42 -2.75 14.72
N VAL A 222 2.76 -2.38 13.63
CA VAL A 222 1.40 -1.83 13.61
C VAL A 222 0.64 -2.45 12.45
N ASP A 223 -0.57 -2.93 12.69
CA ASP A 223 -1.43 -3.45 11.63
C ASP A 223 -2.33 -2.33 11.12
N LEU A 224 -2.07 -1.87 9.88
CA LEU A 224 -2.77 -0.73 9.30
C LEU A 224 -3.77 -1.20 8.24
N THR A 225 -4.93 -0.55 8.25
CA THR A 225 -5.95 -0.63 7.22
C THR A 225 -6.36 0.78 6.79
N VAL A 226 -7.06 0.90 5.67
CA VAL A 226 -7.60 2.17 5.21
C VAL A 226 -8.81 2.55 6.06
N ASP A 227 -8.83 3.79 6.52
CA ASP A 227 -9.93 4.40 7.25
C ASP A 227 -10.72 5.32 6.31
N GLY A 228 -12.04 5.17 6.32
CA GLY A 228 -12.96 5.93 5.47
C GLY A 228 -12.98 5.51 4.00
N ASP A 229 -13.76 6.27 3.22
CA ASP A 229 -13.90 6.07 1.78
C ASP A 229 -12.87 6.91 1.02
N VAL A 230 -12.27 6.33 -0.02
CA VAL A 230 -11.37 7.04 -0.94
C VAL A 230 -12.15 7.40 -2.20
N ASP A 231 -12.25 8.69 -2.51
CA ASP A 231 -12.75 9.16 -3.80
C ASP A 231 -11.63 9.19 -4.85
N TRP A 232 -11.81 8.41 -5.92
CA TRP A 232 -10.83 8.26 -7.01
C TRP A 232 -10.97 9.32 -8.10
N PHE A 233 -12.08 10.04 -8.12
CA PHE A 233 -12.42 11.00 -9.17
C PHE A 233 -12.63 12.41 -8.62
N SER A 234 -12.12 12.67 -7.42
CA SER A 234 -12.10 14.00 -6.83
C SER A 234 -11.18 14.94 -7.63
N ASP A 235 -11.53 16.23 -7.64
CA ASP A 235 -10.67 17.30 -8.15
C ASP A 235 -9.44 17.54 -7.25
N GLU A 236 -9.50 17.09 -5.99
CA GLU A 236 -8.38 17.15 -5.05
C GLU A 236 -7.45 15.93 -5.17
N PRO A 237 -6.14 16.09 -4.93
CA PRO A 237 -5.22 14.95 -4.87
C PRO A 237 -5.69 13.93 -3.84
N ILE A 238 -5.59 12.65 -4.20
CA ILE A 238 -6.00 11.55 -3.33
C ILE A 238 -5.17 11.58 -2.04
N GLN A 239 -5.87 11.63 -0.92
CA GLN A 239 -5.31 11.47 0.42
C GLN A 239 -5.91 10.21 1.04
N VAL A 240 -5.12 9.50 1.84
CA VAL A 240 -5.57 8.27 2.50
C VAL A 240 -5.19 8.29 3.96
N THR A 241 -6.15 7.94 4.81
CA THR A 241 -5.90 7.71 6.23
C THR A 241 -5.69 6.23 6.48
N LEU A 242 -4.56 5.89 7.08
CA LEU A 242 -4.21 4.54 7.50
C LEU A 242 -4.35 4.47 9.02
N THR A 243 -5.16 3.54 9.52
CA THR A 243 -5.36 3.35 10.95
C THR A 243 -5.24 1.90 11.39
N GLY A 244 -4.82 1.69 12.62
CA GLY A 244 -4.97 0.41 13.29
C GLY A 244 -4.09 0.24 14.53
N PRO A 245 -4.17 -0.95 15.16
CA PRO A 245 -3.56 -1.21 16.45
C PRO A 245 -2.05 -1.45 16.33
N VAL A 246 -1.32 -0.97 17.33
CA VAL A 246 0.10 -1.33 17.54
C VAL A 246 0.16 -2.73 18.13
N ILE A 247 0.92 -3.60 17.50
CA ILE A 247 1.04 -5.02 17.88
C ILE A 247 2.36 -5.25 18.58
N PHE A 248 2.34 -5.99 19.68
CA PHE A 248 3.58 -6.40 20.35
C PHE A 248 4.37 -7.37 19.47
N GLN A 249 5.62 -7.04 19.19
CA GLN A 249 6.53 -7.89 18.44
C GLN A 249 7.46 -8.65 19.38
N SER A 250 7.50 -9.98 19.24
CA SER A 250 8.41 -10.82 20.03
C SER A 250 9.86 -10.37 19.83
N GLY A 251 10.56 -10.10 20.94
CA GLY A 251 11.93 -9.59 20.95
C GLY A 251 12.05 -8.09 21.24
N GLU A 252 10.95 -7.34 21.24
CA GLU A 252 10.93 -5.94 21.65
C GLU A 252 10.57 -5.79 23.13
N ALA A 253 11.10 -4.74 23.77
CA ALA A 253 10.80 -4.43 25.17
C ALA A 253 9.51 -3.60 25.33
N ASP A 254 9.20 -2.78 24.33
CA ASP A 254 8.11 -1.80 24.36
C ASP A 254 7.27 -1.89 23.07
N LEU A 255 5.97 -1.55 23.16
CA LEU A 255 5.07 -1.49 22.01
C LEU A 255 5.47 -0.42 20.99
N TYR A 256 5.98 0.71 21.47
CA TYR A 256 6.57 1.78 20.68
C TYR A 256 7.48 2.62 21.59
N THR A 257 8.42 3.35 21.02
CA THR A 257 9.31 4.24 21.77
C THR A 257 9.38 5.61 21.11
N PHE A 258 9.42 6.66 21.92
CA PHE A 258 9.74 8.02 21.48
C PHE A 258 10.91 8.55 22.31
N LYS A 259 12.09 8.65 21.71
CA LYS A 259 13.31 9.07 22.38
C LYS A 259 13.66 10.48 21.94
N ILE A 260 13.86 11.39 22.89
CA ILE A 260 14.30 12.75 22.61
C ILE A 260 15.76 12.87 23.01
N ALA A 261 16.59 13.30 22.06
CA ALA A 261 18.00 13.58 22.27
C ALA A 261 18.25 15.08 22.14
N ALA A 262 19.04 15.61 23.07
CA ALA A 262 19.59 16.96 22.97
C ALA A 262 21.11 16.82 22.84
N GLN A 263 21.69 17.48 21.84
CA GLN A 263 23.13 17.51 21.69
C GLN A 263 23.74 18.32 22.84
N SER A 264 24.48 17.67 23.75
CA SER A 264 25.33 18.40 24.69
C SER A 264 26.55 18.86 23.92
N ALA A 265 26.81 20.18 23.88
CA ALA A 265 28.08 20.69 23.40
C ALA A 265 29.23 20.01 24.15
N GLY A 266 30.15 19.40 23.39
CA GLY A 266 31.42 18.90 23.92
C GLY A 266 32.46 20.01 24.06
#